data_AF-A0A497KER5-F1
#
_entry.id   AF-A0A497KER5-F1
#
_cell.length_a   1.000
_cell.length_b   1.000
_cell.length_c   1.000
_cell.angle_alpha   90.00
_cell.angle_beta   90.00
_cell.angle_gamma   90.00
#
_symmetry.space_group_name_H-M   'P 1'
#
loop_
_entity.id
_entity.type
_entity.pdbx_description
1 polymer ?
#
loop_
_entity_poly.entity_id
_entity_poly.type
_entity_poly.pdbx_seq_one_letter_code
_entity_poly.pdbx_strand_id
1 'polypeptide(L)'
;MGKIKSLNCVDVCMKQVWHEGNQCAACFTFDLDAEWVFMGNDPSVAEKPRIRSQGEYVWNSNIIPRLLDVLDAHDLKATFFVVAMNAVNHPDVVGEIVDRGHEVATHGWKHEAVDHLPYDEEKKLRLKMIKAIEDATGVRPVGNRVAGGEIGPNTHDILKELGFLYDSSMRGSDLPYKLDNGLVIVPSYYEMDDFHLFADYPFGAYKARMMSPETGYEIWTNAFDGYYRYGLCWTTMFHPQIIGKPGNIMLLERLIGYVKKFPGVWFASAGMIAEHWK
;
A
#
# COMPACT_ATOMS: atom_id res chain seq x y z
N MET A 1 -13.99 47.19 -10.94
CA MET A 1 -12.78 46.35 -10.98
C MET A 1 -12.29 46.13 -9.55
N GLY A 2 -12.73 45.04 -8.93
CA GLY A 2 -12.38 44.70 -7.55
C GLY A 2 -10.98 44.09 -7.46
N LYS A 3 -10.15 44.61 -6.56
CA LYS A 3 -8.81 44.12 -6.28
C LYS A 3 -8.89 42.71 -5.67
N ILE A 4 -8.34 41.72 -6.35
CA ILE A 4 -8.01 40.42 -5.77
C ILE A 4 -6.92 40.67 -4.72
N LYS A 5 -7.21 40.36 -3.46
CA LYS A 5 -6.20 40.36 -2.40
C LYS A 5 -5.21 39.23 -2.70
N SER A 6 -3.96 39.59 -2.94
CA SER A 6 -2.84 38.66 -2.98
C SER A 6 -2.71 38.00 -1.60
N LEU A 7 -3.05 36.72 -1.50
CA LEU A 7 -2.62 35.89 -0.40
C LEU A 7 -1.14 35.59 -0.63
N ASN A 8 -0.27 36.12 0.23
CA ASN A 8 1.14 35.77 0.24
C ASN A 8 1.27 34.29 0.66
N CYS A 9 1.39 33.39 -0.32
CA CYS A 9 1.47 31.93 -0.14
C CYS A 9 2.84 31.41 0.32
N VAL A 10 3.62 32.15 1.12
CA VAL A 10 4.99 31.71 1.46
C VAL A 10 5.21 31.42 2.95
N ASP A 11 4.25 31.72 3.83
CA ASP A 11 4.43 31.56 5.29
C ASP A 11 3.25 30.86 5.99
N VAL A 12 2.43 30.08 5.27
CA VAL A 12 1.54 29.13 5.95
C VAL A 12 2.42 28.02 6.50
N CYS A 13 2.69 28.14 7.79
CA CYS A 13 3.45 27.25 8.65
C CYS A 13 3.13 25.77 8.38
N MET A 14 3.89 25.12 7.49
CA MET A 14 3.78 23.68 7.19
C MET A 14 4.18 22.79 8.38
N LYS A 15 4.68 23.37 9.48
CA LYS A 15 5.07 22.66 10.71
C LYS A 15 3.90 22.13 11.55
N GLN A 16 2.66 22.16 11.04
CA GLN A 16 1.47 21.74 11.80
C GLN A 16 0.57 20.74 11.06
N VAL A 17 0.97 20.27 9.87
CA VAL A 17 0.13 19.36 9.09
C VAL A 17 0.10 17.97 9.69
N TRP A 18 1.20 17.50 10.28
CA TRP A 18 1.35 16.12 10.75
C TRP A 18 1.24 16.00 12.28
N HIS A 19 0.92 14.79 12.74
CA HIS A 19 0.80 14.45 14.16
C HIS A 19 1.97 15.01 14.97
N GLU A 20 1.69 15.63 16.12
CA GLU A 20 2.69 16.24 17.03
C GLU A 20 3.63 17.27 16.38
N GLY A 21 3.22 17.90 15.27
CA GLY A 21 4.04 18.90 14.58
C GLY A 21 5.22 18.30 13.83
N ASN A 22 5.14 17.00 13.48
CA ASN A 22 6.12 16.35 12.62
C ASN A 22 6.24 17.07 11.27
N GLN A 23 7.43 16.97 10.67
CA GLN A 23 7.77 17.57 9.38
C GLN A 23 7.11 16.82 8.23
N CYS A 24 7.10 15.48 8.26
CA CYS A 24 6.71 14.61 7.15
C CYS A 24 6.10 13.31 7.71
N ALA A 25 5.26 12.62 6.92
CA ALA A 25 4.82 11.27 7.24
C ALA A 25 5.52 10.23 6.37
N ALA A 26 5.92 9.12 6.99
CA ALA A 26 6.44 7.94 6.31
C ALA A 26 5.48 6.75 6.54
N CYS A 27 4.85 6.30 5.46
CA CYS A 27 3.86 5.23 5.44
C CYS A 27 4.42 4.01 4.69
N PHE A 28 4.90 3.03 5.45
CA PHE A 28 5.30 1.76 4.88
C PHE A 28 4.06 0.92 4.60
N THR A 29 3.83 0.60 3.33
CA THR A 29 2.73 -0.29 2.94
C THR A 29 3.21 -1.46 2.10
N PHE A 30 2.51 -2.59 2.27
CA PHE A 30 2.82 -3.86 1.64
C PHE A 30 1.58 -4.45 0.95
N ASP A 31 1.64 -4.67 -0.35
CA ASP A 31 0.57 -5.30 -1.13
C ASP A 31 0.84 -6.83 -1.15
N LEU A 32 0.12 -7.55 -0.28
CA LEU A 32 0.23 -9.01 -0.13
C LEU A 32 -0.59 -9.71 -1.21
N ASP A 33 -0.05 -9.74 -2.42
CA ASP A 33 -0.72 -10.38 -3.55
C ASP A 33 -0.48 -11.89 -3.60
N ALA A 34 0.76 -12.31 -3.35
CA ALA A 34 1.21 -13.69 -3.53
C ALA A 34 0.96 -14.21 -4.97
N GLU A 35 0.40 -15.41 -5.12
CA GLU A 35 0.07 -16.01 -6.41
C GLU A 35 -1.04 -15.27 -7.17
N TRP A 36 -1.84 -14.44 -6.49
CA TRP A 36 -3.00 -13.78 -7.10
C TRP A 36 -2.62 -12.67 -8.07
N VAL A 37 -1.48 -11.98 -7.90
CA VAL A 37 -1.01 -11.01 -8.92
C VAL A 37 -0.81 -11.66 -10.28
N PHE A 38 -0.46 -12.95 -10.32
CA PHE A 38 -0.31 -13.68 -11.56
C PHE A 38 -1.62 -14.33 -12.01
N MET A 39 -2.30 -15.04 -11.10
CA MET A 39 -3.51 -15.80 -11.43
C MET A 39 -4.76 -14.92 -11.66
N GLY A 40 -4.86 -13.78 -11.00
CA GLY A 40 -5.92 -12.79 -11.20
C GLY A 40 -5.83 -12.12 -12.57
N ASN A 41 -4.61 -11.89 -13.06
CA ASN A 41 -4.36 -11.32 -14.38
C ASN A 41 -4.39 -12.38 -15.51
N ASP A 42 -3.91 -13.60 -15.27
CA ASP A 42 -3.96 -14.72 -16.21
C ASP A 42 -4.34 -16.02 -15.46
N PRO A 43 -5.61 -16.46 -15.53
CA PRO A 43 -6.04 -17.69 -14.86
C PRO A 43 -5.31 -18.96 -15.31
N SER A 44 -4.70 -18.97 -16.52
CA SER A 44 -3.92 -20.13 -16.99
C SER A 44 -2.64 -20.36 -16.19
N VAL A 45 -2.24 -19.40 -15.34
CA VAL A 45 -1.11 -19.53 -14.42
C VAL A 45 -1.29 -20.64 -13.40
N ALA A 46 -2.53 -21.02 -13.09
CA ALA A 46 -2.81 -22.17 -12.22
C ALA A 46 -2.05 -23.44 -12.67
N GLU A 47 -1.87 -23.59 -13.98
CA GLU A 47 -1.20 -24.72 -14.65
C GLU A 47 0.27 -24.43 -15.03
N LYS A 48 0.81 -23.26 -14.64
CA LYS A 48 2.20 -22.84 -14.94
C LYS A 48 3.05 -22.86 -13.67
N PRO A 49 3.56 -24.03 -13.22
CA PRO A 49 4.15 -24.20 -11.90
C PRO A 49 5.29 -23.23 -11.60
N ARG A 50 6.15 -22.92 -12.58
CA ARG A 50 7.27 -21.96 -12.41
C ARG A 50 6.79 -20.52 -12.13
N ILE A 51 5.68 -20.09 -12.73
CA ILE A 51 5.16 -18.73 -12.51
C ILE A 51 4.41 -18.69 -11.19
N ARG A 52 3.54 -19.67 -10.96
CA ARG A 52 2.79 -19.79 -9.70
C ARG A 52 3.72 -19.83 -8.49
N SER A 53 4.83 -20.57 -8.58
CA SER A 53 5.81 -20.66 -7.49
C SER A 53 6.46 -19.32 -7.11
N GLN A 54 6.43 -18.31 -7.98
CA GLN A 54 6.96 -16.98 -7.64
C GLN A 54 6.08 -16.27 -6.61
N GLY A 55 4.76 -16.41 -6.72
CA GLY A 55 3.82 -15.87 -5.74
C GLY A 55 3.80 -16.70 -4.47
N GLU A 56 3.75 -18.03 -4.60
CA GLU A 56 3.77 -18.98 -3.47
C GLU A 56 5.06 -18.88 -2.63
N TYR A 57 6.11 -18.21 -3.13
CA TYR A 57 7.34 -17.94 -2.40
C TYR A 57 7.09 -17.29 -1.04
N VAL A 58 6.09 -16.40 -0.95
CA VAL A 58 5.74 -15.69 0.29
C VAL A 58 5.36 -16.68 1.41
N TRP A 59 4.64 -17.75 1.06
CA TRP A 59 4.24 -18.82 1.97
C TRP A 59 5.37 -19.81 2.21
N ASN A 60 5.94 -20.36 1.13
CA ASN A 60 6.94 -21.42 1.19
C ASN A 60 8.22 -21.01 1.92
N SER A 61 8.51 -19.70 1.98
CA SER A 61 9.71 -19.15 2.63
C SER A 61 9.41 -18.35 3.90
N ASN A 62 8.19 -18.42 4.45
CA ASN A 62 7.76 -17.70 5.66
C ASN A 62 8.12 -16.20 5.61
N ILE A 63 7.75 -15.54 4.50
CA ILE A 63 8.19 -14.17 4.24
C ILE A 63 7.45 -13.16 5.12
N ILE A 64 6.16 -13.38 5.42
CA ILE A 64 5.40 -12.48 6.28
C ILE A 64 6.00 -12.39 7.68
N PRO A 65 6.22 -13.50 8.43
CA PRO A 65 6.91 -13.43 9.73
C PRO A 65 8.27 -12.73 9.66
N ARG A 66 9.06 -12.99 8.61
CA ARG A 66 10.37 -12.33 8.41
C ARG A 66 10.25 -10.81 8.24
N LEU A 67 9.27 -10.35 7.47
CA LEU A 67 9.03 -8.91 7.30
C LEU A 67 8.54 -8.27 8.60
N LEU A 68 7.65 -8.95 9.32
CA LEU A 68 7.18 -8.49 10.62
C LEU A 68 8.33 -8.39 11.63
N ASP A 69 9.29 -9.32 11.63
CA ASP A 69 10.49 -9.24 12.47
C ASP A 69 11.36 -8.00 12.17
N VAL A 70 11.51 -7.65 10.89
CA VAL A 70 12.21 -6.43 10.48
C VAL A 70 11.46 -5.18 10.95
N LEU A 71 10.14 -5.14 10.79
CA LEU A 71 9.32 -4.01 11.22
C LEU A 71 9.38 -3.83 12.75
N ASP A 72 9.29 -4.91 13.52
CA ASP A 72 9.39 -4.88 14.98
C ASP A 72 10.79 -4.48 15.46
N ALA A 73 11.86 -4.98 14.81
CA ALA A 73 13.23 -4.56 15.11
C ALA A 73 13.44 -3.05 14.93
N HIS A 74 12.61 -2.41 14.09
CA HIS A 74 12.62 -0.98 13.86
C HIS A 74 11.48 -0.22 14.55
N ASP A 75 10.64 -0.88 15.35
CA ASP A 75 9.46 -0.29 16.01
C ASP A 75 8.55 0.47 15.03
N LEU A 76 8.27 -0.17 13.89
CA LEU A 76 7.45 0.42 12.82
C LEU A 76 6.07 -0.23 12.77
N LYS A 77 5.04 0.60 12.62
CA LYS A 77 3.72 0.16 12.17
C LYS A 77 3.58 0.39 10.67
N ALA A 78 2.82 -0.50 10.02
CA ALA A 78 2.70 -0.56 8.57
C ALA A 78 1.28 -0.97 8.20
N THR A 79 0.94 -0.83 6.92
CA THR A 79 -0.32 -1.31 6.35
C THR A 79 -0.07 -2.44 5.37
N PHE A 80 -0.76 -3.56 5.53
CA PHE A 80 -0.79 -4.65 4.57
C PHE A 80 -2.10 -4.62 3.79
N PHE A 81 -2.04 -4.33 2.49
CA PHE A 81 -3.17 -4.48 1.58
C PHE A 81 -3.23 -5.93 1.14
N VAL A 82 -4.26 -6.66 1.59
CA VAL A 82 -4.34 -8.11 1.45
C VAL A 82 -5.40 -8.50 0.43
N VAL A 83 -5.00 -9.31 -0.55
CA VAL A 83 -5.95 -10.01 -1.43
C VAL A 83 -6.79 -10.95 -0.56
N ALA A 84 -8.11 -10.82 -0.57
CA ALA A 84 -8.97 -11.51 0.39
C ALA A 84 -8.84 -13.04 0.36
N MET A 85 -8.54 -13.65 -0.79
CA MET A 85 -8.24 -15.08 -0.86
C MET A 85 -6.98 -15.49 -0.08
N ASN A 86 -6.00 -14.61 0.12
CA ASN A 86 -4.86 -14.87 0.99
C ASN A 86 -5.30 -14.97 2.46
N ALA A 87 -6.24 -14.13 2.90
CA ALA A 87 -6.85 -14.26 4.23
C ALA A 87 -7.66 -15.55 4.39
N VAL A 88 -8.34 -16.01 3.33
CA VAL A 88 -9.05 -17.30 3.33
C VAL A 88 -8.09 -18.49 3.39
N ASN A 89 -7.00 -18.45 2.62
CA ASN A 89 -6.08 -19.58 2.48
C ASN A 89 -5.04 -19.65 3.60
N HIS A 90 -4.68 -18.50 4.17
CA HIS A 90 -3.62 -18.35 5.17
C HIS A 90 -4.08 -17.48 6.35
N PRO A 91 -5.20 -17.83 7.03
CA PRO A 91 -5.79 -16.98 8.07
C PRO A 91 -4.83 -16.73 9.23
N ASP A 92 -4.07 -17.75 9.66
CA ASP A 92 -3.11 -17.61 10.76
C ASP A 92 -2.01 -16.58 10.45
N VAL A 93 -1.49 -16.58 9.22
CA VAL A 93 -0.43 -15.67 8.79
C VAL A 93 -0.96 -14.24 8.65
N VAL A 94 -2.17 -14.07 8.14
CA VAL A 94 -2.80 -12.74 8.03
C VAL A 94 -3.25 -12.22 9.40
N GLY A 95 -3.68 -13.11 10.30
CA GLY A 95 -3.97 -12.79 11.69
C GLY A 95 -2.74 -12.28 12.44
N GLU A 96 -1.57 -12.89 12.24
CA GLU A 96 -0.30 -12.48 12.87
C GLU A 96 0.05 -11.00 12.56
N ILE A 97 -0.27 -10.52 11.35
CA ILE A 97 -0.06 -9.12 10.96
C ILE A 97 -0.79 -8.17 11.91
N VAL A 98 -2.06 -8.50 12.24
CA VAL A 98 -2.89 -7.73 13.17
C VAL A 98 -2.42 -7.92 14.61
N ASP A 99 -2.06 -9.14 15.01
CA ASP A 99 -1.58 -9.44 16.37
C ASP A 99 -0.30 -8.65 16.71
N ARG A 100 0.55 -8.38 15.72
CA ARG A 100 1.74 -7.50 15.85
C ARG A 100 1.42 -6.00 15.70
N GLY A 101 0.15 -5.65 15.57
CA GLY A 101 -0.36 -4.29 15.57
C GLY A 101 -0.18 -3.54 14.24
N HIS A 102 -0.01 -4.26 13.13
CA HIS A 102 -0.07 -3.65 11.80
C HIS A 102 -1.51 -3.61 11.29
N GLU A 103 -1.78 -2.70 10.37
CA GLU A 103 -3.08 -2.60 9.74
C GLU A 103 -3.23 -3.63 8.62
N VAL A 104 -4.41 -4.24 8.49
CA VAL A 104 -4.82 -5.02 7.32
C VAL A 104 -5.94 -4.31 6.59
N ALA A 105 -5.75 -4.09 5.29
CA ALA A 105 -6.65 -3.37 4.37
C ALA A 105 -7.00 -4.25 3.15
N THR A 106 -8.05 -3.91 2.39
CA THR A 106 -8.50 -4.73 1.25
C THR A 106 -7.69 -4.48 -0.02
N HIS A 107 -7.38 -5.55 -0.76
CA HIS A 107 -6.67 -5.50 -2.06
C HIS A 107 -7.25 -6.40 -3.16
N GLY A 108 -8.57 -6.39 -3.34
CA GLY A 108 -9.22 -7.29 -4.30
C GLY A 108 -9.48 -8.69 -3.72
N TRP A 109 -10.27 -9.49 -4.43
CA TRP A 109 -10.68 -10.82 -3.96
C TRP A 109 -9.67 -11.88 -4.41
N LYS A 110 -9.29 -11.81 -5.68
CA LYS A 110 -8.30 -12.62 -6.39
C LYS A 110 -7.34 -11.74 -7.19
N HIS A 111 -7.16 -10.48 -6.76
CA HIS A 111 -6.38 -9.47 -7.48
C HIS A 111 -6.97 -9.16 -8.89
N GLU A 112 -8.29 -9.22 -9.04
CA GLU A 112 -8.98 -8.84 -10.26
C GLU A 112 -9.17 -7.31 -10.37
N ALA A 113 -9.16 -6.80 -11.61
CA ALA A 113 -9.56 -5.42 -11.87
C ALA A 113 -11.06 -5.25 -11.62
N VAL A 114 -11.45 -4.11 -11.05
CA VAL A 114 -12.86 -3.82 -10.67
C VAL A 114 -13.45 -2.63 -11.42
N ASP A 115 -12.65 -1.95 -12.22
CA ASP A 115 -12.97 -0.73 -12.97
C ASP A 115 -14.13 -0.90 -13.97
N HIS A 116 -14.32 -2.12 -14.45
CA HIS A 116 -15.36 -2.51 -15.41
C HIS A 116 -16.63 -3.09 -14.76
N LEU A 117 -16.63 -3.30 -13.44
CA LEU A 117 -17.75 -3.97 -12.76
C LEU A 117 -18.96 -3.04 -12.59
N PRO A 118 -20.19 -3.55 -12.78
CA PRO A 118 -21.39 -2.84 -12.37
C PRO A 118 -21.42 -2.57 -10.86
N TYR A 119 -22.08 -1.49 -10.46
CA TYR A 119 -22.17 -1.02 -9.07
C TYR A 119 -22.51 -2.15 -8.06
N ASP A 120 -23.59 -2.90 -8.30
CA ASP A 120 -24.05 -3.95 -7.40
C ASP A 120 -23.08 -5.14 -7.31
N GLU A 121 -22.38 -5.44 -8.41
CA GLU A 121 -21.39 -6.51 -8.47
C GLU A 121 -20.12 -6.13 -7.70
N GLU A 122 -19.60 -4.92 -7.90
CA GLU A 122 -18.46 -4.39 -7.15
C GLU A 122 -18.79 -4.33 -5.66
N LYS A 123 -19.96 -3.82 -5.28
CA LYS A 123 -20.40 -3.74 -3.88
C LYS A 123 -20.50 -5.11 -3.23
N LYS A 124 -21.08 -6.10 -3.93
CA LYS A 124 -21.15 -7.49 -3.45
C LYS A 124 -19.76 -8.10 -3.28
N LEU A 125 -18.84 -7.85 -4.22
CA LEU A 125 -17.46 -8.30 -4.13
C LEU A 125 -16.77 -7.68 -2.91
N ARG A 126 -16.93 -6.38 -2.68
CA ARG A 126 -16.37 -5.66 -1.53
C ARG A 126 -16.87 -6.19 -0.19
N LEU A 127 -18.17 -6.42 -0.05
CA LEU A 127 -18.73 -7.05 1.15
C LEU A 127 -18.12 -8.43 1.42
N LYS A 128 -17.90 -9.22 0.37
CA LYS A 128 -17.27 -10.54 0.46
C LYS A 128 -15.80 -10.44 0.91
N MET A 129 -15.05 -9.49 0.37
CA MET A 129 -13.66 -9.23 0.76
C MET A 129 -13.54 -8.81 2.21
N ILE A 130 -14.39 -7.87 2.64
CA ILE A 130 -14.44 -7.40 4.04
C ILE A 130 -14.67 -8.59 4.97
N LYS A 131 -15.68 -9.41 4.68
CA LYS A 131 -16.01 -10.57 5.51
C LYS A 131 -14.84 -11.56 5.61
N ALA A 132 -14.16 -11.86 4.50
CA ALA A 132 -13.06 -12.82 4.53
C ALA A 132 -11.87 -12.32 5.36
N ILE A 133 -11.54 -11.03 5.29
CA ILE A 133 -10.49 -10.45 6.14
C ILE A 133 -10.93 -10.44 7.60
N GLU A 134 -12.16 -9.99 7.90
CA GLU A 134 -12.69 -9.94 9.26
C GLU A 134 -12.78 -11.34 9.90
N ASP A 135 -13.18 -12.37 9.14
CA ASP A 135 -13.20 -13.76 9.60
C ASP A 135 -11.79 -14.30 9.93
N ALA A 136 -10.76 -13.85 9.20
CA ALA A 136 -9.38 -14.29 9.41
C ALA A 136 -8.66 -13.54 10.54
N THR A 137 -8.95 -12.26 10.73
CA THR A 137 -8.19 -11.38 11.63
C THR A 137 -8.97 -10.91 12.86
N GLY A 138 -10.30 -11.08 12.86
CA GLY A 138 -11.19 -10.46 13.85
C GLY A 138 -11.32 -8.94 13.71
N VAL A 139 -10.70 -8.33 12.69
CA VAL A 139 -10.70 -6.88 12.46
C VAL A 139 -11.31 -6.57 11.10
N ARG A 140 -12.34 -5.72 11.12
CA ARG A 140 -12.93 -5.18 9.89
C ARG A 140 -11.94 -4.22 9.22
N PRO A 141 -11.53 -4.44 7.96
CA PRO A 141 -10.67 -3.50 7.25
C PRO A 141 -11.40 -2.18 6.98
N VAL A 142 -10.69 -1.06 7.18
CA VAL A 142 -11.19 0.31 6.93
C VAL A 142 -10.47 0.99 5.76
N GLY A 143 -9.43 0.36 5.23
CA GLY A 143 -8.64 0.84 4.11
C GLY A 143 -8.80 -0.02 2.86
N ASN A 144 -8.65 0.61 1.69
CA ASN A 144 -8.64 -0.07 0.39
C ASN A 144 -7.46 0.39 -0.47
N ARG A 145 -6.91 -0.53 -1.25
CA ARG A 145 -6.15 -0.23 -2.47
C ARG A 145 -6.65 -1.16 -3.57
N VAL A 146 -6.96 -0.67 -4.75
CA VAL A 146 -7.44 -1.54 -5.85
C VAL A 146 -6.29 -2.35 -6.45
N ALA A 147 -6.56 -3.62 -6.74
CA ALA A 147 -5.65 -4.45 -7.51
C ALA A 147 -5.53 -3.94 -8.95
N GLY A 148 -4.33 -3.96 -9.51
CA GLY A 148 -4.07 -3.48 -10.89
C GLY A 148 -4.09 -1.96 -11.08
N GLY A 149 -4.38 -1.20 -10.03
CA GLY A 149 -4.14 0.24 -9.96
C GLY A 149 -5.22 1.16 -10.58
N GLU A 150 -6.24 0.62 -11.24
CA GLU A 150 -7.32 1.40 -11.84
C GLU A 150 -8.62 1.37 -11.03
N ILE A 151 -9.27 2.53 -10.91
CA ILE A 151 -10.50 2.71 -10.16
C ILE A 151 -11.69 2.83 -11.13
N GLY A 152 -12.79 2.16 -10.80
CA GLY A 152 -14.06 2.33 -11.49
C GLY A 152 -14.79 3.61 -11.07
N PRO A 153 -15.70 4.14 -11.91
CA PRO A 153 -16.42 5.39 -11.61
C PRO A 153 -17.29 5.32 -10.34
N ASN A 154 -17.62 4.11 -9.87
CA ASN A 154 -18.48 3.88 -8.71
C ASN A 154 -17.70 3.57 -7.42
N THR A 155 -16.41 3.24 -7.53
CA THR A 155 -15.64 2.61 -6.46
C THR A 155 -15.59 3.46 -5.19
N HIS A 156 -15.31 4.76 -5.29
CA HIS A 156 -15.21 5.63 -4.12
C HIS A 156 -16.54 5.80 -3.39
N ASP A 157 -17.65 5.84 -4.11
CA ASP A 157 -18.99 5.92 -3.49
C ASP A 157 -19.35 4.61 -2.79
N ILE A 158 -19.05 3.47 -3.41
CA ILE A 158 -19.25 2.15 -2.80
C ILE A 158 -18.38 2.01 -1.54
N LEU A 159 -17.10 2.39 -1.61
CA LEU A 159 -16.20 2.36 -0.46
C LEU A 159 -16.76 3.20 0.69
N LYS A 160 -17.22 4.42 0.41
CA LYS A 160 -17.81 5.27 1.44
C LYS A 160 -19.09 4.68 2.03
N GLU A 161 -19.99 4.15 1.21
CA GLU A 161 -21.23 3.52 1.67
C GLU A 161 -20.96 2.30 2.56
N LEU A 162 -19.93 1.52 2.23
CA LEU A 162 -19.51 0.36 3.01
C LEU A 162 -18.71 0.71 4.27
N GLY A 163 -18.51 2.01 4.54
CA GLY A 163 -17.87 2.50 5.75
C GLY A 163 -16.35 2.47 5.72
N PHE A 164 -15.71 2.41 4.55
CA PHE A 164 -14.27 2.61 4.44
C PHE A 164 -13.90 4.03 4.86
N LEU A 165 -12.77 4.14 5.55
CA LEU A 165 -12.17 5.41 5.94
C LEU A 165 -11.39 6.03 4.78
N TYR A 166 -10.60 5.20 4.07
CA TYR A 166 -9.72 5.68 3.03
C TYR A 166 -9.54 4.72 1.85
N ASP A 167 -9.07 5.30 0.75
CA ASP A 167 -8.52 4.60 -0.41
C ASP A 167 -7.07 5.07 -0.66
N SER A 168 -6.20 4.13 -1.05
CA SER A 168 -4.80 4.41 -1.38
C SER A 168 -4.46 3.98 -2.81
N SER A 169 -5.35 4.29 -3.75
CA SER A 169 -5.20 3.92 -5.15
C SER A 169 -4.95 5.13 -6.06
N MET A 170 -5.10 6.36 -5.55
CA MET A 170 -4.97 7.59 -6.35
C MET A 170 -3.55 8.17 -6.26
N ARG A 171 -3.18 8.93 -7.30
CA ARG A 171 -1.85 9.53 -7.54
C ARG A 171 -1.90 11.06 -7.73
N GLY A 172 -2.99 11.70 -7.32
CA GLY A 172 -3.30 13.08 -7.70
C GLY A 172 -2.71 14.17 -6.79
N SER A 173 -2.02 13.80 -5.70
CA SER A 173 -1.50 14.75 -4.72
C SER A 173 -0.43 14.11 -3.84
N ASP A 174 0.56 14.89 -3.41
CA ASP A 174 1.60 14.44 -2.48
C ASP A 174 1.18 14.51 -1.00
N LEU A 175 -0.02 15.05 -0.74
CA LEU A 175 -0.67 15.06 0.57
C LEU A 175 -1.94 14.21 0.51
N PRO A 176 -2.36 13.60 1.63
CA PRO A 176 -3.69 13.05 1.73
C PRO A 176 -4.73 14.16 1.53
N TYR A 177 -5.88 13.80 1.00
CA TYR A 177 -6.97 14.74 0.74
C TYR A 177 -8.31 14.04 0.88
N LYS A 178 -9.38 14.81 0.99
CA LYS A 178 -10.74 14.30 1.18
C LYS A 178 -11.55 14.51 -0.09
N LEU A 179 -12.27 13.48 -0.51
CA LEU A 179 -13.28 13.60 -1.55
C LEU A 179 -14.55 14.26 -1.01
N ASP A 180 -15.42 14.74 -1.90
CA ASP A 180 -16.69 15.39 -1.50
C ASP A 180 -17.58 14.47 -0.65
N ASN A 181 -17.52 13.16 -0.87
CA ASN A 181 -18.25 12.16 -0.09
C ASN A 181 -17.59 11.85 1.28
N GLY A 182 -16.47 12.50 1.60
CA GLY A 182 -15.75 12.35 2.87
C GLY A 182 -14.85 11.11 2.96
N LEU A 183 -14.58 10.40 1.86
CA LEU A 183 -13.54 9.37 1.81
C LEU A 183 -12.17 10.06 1.78
N VAL A 184 -11.22 9.59 2.60
CA VAL A 184 -9.84 10.10 2.57
C VAL A 184 -9.06 9.36 1.49
N ILE A 185 -8.25 10.08 0.74
CA ILE A 185 -7.27 9.53 -0.18
C ILE A 185 -5.89 9.62 0.46
N VAL A 186 -5.23 8.48 0.64
CA VAL A 186 -3.81 8.41 1.02
C VAL A 186 -3.01 8.10 -0.25
N PRO A 187 -2.29 9.06 -0.84
CA PRO A 187 -1.68 8.88 -2.15
C PRO A 187 -0.60 7.79 -2.15
N SER A 188 -0.45 7.13 -3.30
CA SER A 188 0.56 6.10 -3.54
C SER A 188 1.15 6.28 -4.93
N TYR A 189 2.45 6.04 -5.14
CA TYR A 189 3.12 6.30 -6.42
C TYR A 189 3.99 5.13 -6.88
N TYR A 190 4.05 4.89 -8.20
CA TYR A 190 4.85 3.78 -8.76
C TYR A 190 6.35 3.96 -8.64
N GLU A 191 6.84 5.18 -8.39
CA GLU A 191 8.27 5.37 -8.07
C GLU A 191 8.66 4.64 -6.77
N MET A 192 7.69 4.44 -5.87
CA MET A 192 7.84 3.75 -4.60
C MET A 192 7.37 2.28 -4.64
N ASP A 193 7.20 1.74 -5.85
CA ASP A 193 6.71 0.38 -6.08
C ASP A 193 7.85 -0.57 -6.46
N ASP A 194 8.07 -1.60 -5.64
CA ASP A 194 9.12 -2.59 -5.88
C ASP A 194 8.78 -3.57 -7.01
N PHE A 195 7.50 -3.70 -7.38
CA PHE A 195 7.05 -4.51 -8.50
C PHE A 195 7.60 -3.94 -9.82
N HIS A 196 7.52 -2.63 -9.99
CA HIS A 196 8.02 -1.94 -11.19
C HIS A 196 9.55 -2.02 -11.34
N LEU A 197 10.28 -2.22 -10.24
CA LEU A 197 11.74 -2.29 -10.24
C LEU A 197 12.30 -3.71 -10.28
N PHE A 198 11.63 -4.66 -9.60
CA PHE A 198 12.19 -5.97 -9.29
C PHE A 198 11.26 -7.16 -9.60
N ALA A 199 10.07 -6.95 -10.17
CA ALA A 199 9.24 -8.09 -10.55
C ALA A 199 9.84 -8.83 -11.75
N ASP A 200 9.94 -10.16 -11.66
CA ASP A 200 10.02 -11.04 -12.83
C ASP A 200 8.58 -11.25 -13.34
N TYR A 201 8.03 -10.24 -14.03
CA TYR A 201 6.66 -10.30 -14.54
C TYR A 201 6.59 -11.06 -15.88
N PRO A 202 5.92 -12.22 -15.95
CA PRO A 202 5.99 -13.08 -17.13
C PRO A 202 4.91 -12.79 -18.18
N PHE A 203 4.07 -11.77 -18.00
CA PHE A 203 2.95 -11.45 -18.90
C PHE A 203 3.12 -10.15 -19.66
N GLY A 204 2.53 -10.11 -20.86
CA GLY A 204 2.36 -8.89 -21.66
C GLY A 204 3.64 -8.35 -22.31
N ALA A 205 3.52 -7.17 -22.91
CA ALA A 205 4.64 -6.42 -23.47
C ALA A 205 5.48 -5.72 -22.38
N TYR A 206 4.97 -5.69 -21.14
CA TYR A 206 5.66 -5.14 -19.98
C TYR A 206 6.75 -6.10 -19.53
N LYS A 207 7.97 -5.86 -20.00
CA LYS A 207 9.17 -6.52 -19.50
C LYS A 207 9.82 -5.57 -18.50
N ALA A 208 9.39 -5.61 -17.24
CA ALA A 208 10.15 -4.96 -16.17
C ALA A 208 11.60 -5.44 -16.29
N ARG A 209 12.54 -4.51 -16.44
CA ARG A 209 13.96 -4.85 -16.36
C ARG A 209 14.26 -4.90 -14.88
N MET A 210 14.62 -6.09 -14.39
CA MET A 210 15.10 -6.28 -13.03
C MET A 210 16.26 -5.30 -12.77
N MET A 211 16.00 -4.28 -11.96
CA MET A 211 16.99 -3.28 -11.60
C MET A 211 17.91 -3.81 -10.49
N SER A 212 19.08 -3.19 -10.33
CA SER A 212 19.92 -3.47 -9.15
C SER A 212 19.28 -2.91 -7.88
N PRO A 213 19.50 -3.54 -6.72
CA PRO A 213 19.09 -2.98 -5.43
C PRO A 213 19.60 -1.55 -5.20
N GLU A 214 20.78 -1.21 -5.70
CA GLU A 214 21.36 0.14 -5.62
C GLU A 214 20.52 1.17 -6.37
N THR A 215 20.04 0.83 -7.57
CA THR A 215 19.17 1.75 -8.32
C THR A 215 17.85 1.98 -7.58
N GLY A 216 17.25 0.92 -7.02
CA GLY A 216 16.04 1.06 -6.21
C GLY A 216 16.27 1.89 -4.95
N TYR A 217 17.39 1.67 -4.26
CA TYR A 217 17.79 2.48 -3.11
C TYR A 217 17.88 3.96 -3.46
N GLU A 218 18.59 4.31 -4.54
CA GLU A 218 18.75 5.70 -5.00
C GLU A 218 17.40 6.35 -5.34
N ILE A 219 16.54 5.66 -6.09
CA ILE A 219 15.20 6.16 -6.42
C ILE A 219 14.40 6.46 -5.15
N TRP A 220 14.34 5.49 -4.23
CA TRP A 220 13.52 5.60 -3.03
C TRP A 220 14.03 6.63 -2.03
N THR A 221 15.35 6.76 -1.85
CA THR A 221 15.91 7.80 -0.98
C THR A 221 15.80 9.19 -1.59
N ASN A 222 15.98 9.33 -2.92
CA ASN A 222 15.77 10.61 -3.60
C ASN A 222 14.32 11.06 -3.52
N ALA A 223 13.37 10.13 -3.68
CA ALA A 223 11.96 10.40 -3.46
C ALA A 223 11.74 10.87 -2.02
N PHE A 224 12.16 10.10 -1.01
CA PHE A 224 12.01 10.47 0.40
C PHE A 224 12.58 11.85 0.73
N ASP A 225 13.77 12.20 0.24
CA ASP A 225 14.36 13.53 0.43
C ASP A 225 13.43 14.66 -0.07
N GLY A 226 12.76 14.43 -1.20
CA GLY A 226 11.73 15.33 -1.74
C GLY A 226 10.55 15.47 -0.78
N TYR A 227 9.92 14.35 -0.40
CA TYR A 227 8.77 14.38 0.51
C TYR A 227 9.12 14.99 1.87
N TYR A 228 10.30 14.69 2.43
CA TYR A 228 10.76 15.27 3.68
C TYR A 228 11.00 16.79 3.57
N ARG A 229 11.70 17.23 2.52
CA ARG A 229 11.99 18.66 2.26
C ARG A 229 10.71 19.48 2.18
N TYR A 230 9.69 18.95 1.52
CA TYR A 230 8.41 19.62 1.33
C TYR A 230 7.36 19.25 2.39
N GLY A 231 7.70 18.44 3.39
CA GLY A 231 6.79 18.06 4.48
C GLY A 231 5.51 17.34 4.04
N LEU A 232 5.68 16.36 3.15
CA LEU A 232 4.61 15.66 2.44
C LEU A 232 4.36 14.25 3.01
N CYS A 233 3.54 13.45 2.32
CA CYS A 233 3.24 12.06 2.67
C CYS A 233 4.03 11.10 1.80
N TRP A 234 5.07 10.50 2.34
CA TRP A 234 5.82 9.47 1.63
C TRP A 234 5.19 8.10 1.89
N THR A 235 4.72 7.43 0.84
CA THR A 235 4.05 6.12 0.93
C THR A 235 4.74 5.10 0.03
N THR A 236 5.11 3.93 0.58
CA THR A 236 5.67 2.82 -0.20
C THR A 236 4.59 1.92 -0.79
N MET A 237 4.93 1.15 -1.82
CA MET A 237 4.09 0.06 -2.36
C MET A 237 4.98 -1.16 -2.55
N PHE A 238 5.25 -1.88 -1.46
CA PHE A 238 6.14 -3.03 -1.51
C PHE A 238 5.37 -4.34 -1.56
N HIS A 239 5.94 -5.38 -2.14
CA HIS A 239 5.25 -6.66 -2.27
C HIS A 239 6.04 -7.71 -1.49
N PRO A 240 5.46 -8.41 -0.50
CA PRO A 240 6.19 -9.41 0.27
C PRO A 240 6.93 -10.45 -0.59
N GLN A 241 6.31 -10.93 -1.67
CA GLN A 241 6.93 -11.85 -2.63
C GLN A 241 8.14 -11.27 -3.39
N ILE A 242 8.38 -9.96 -3.31
CA ILE A 242 9.49 -9.23 -3.94
C ILE A 242 10.44 -8.66 -2.88
N ILE A 243 10.00 -7.71 -2.05
CA ILE A 243 10.85 -7.05 -1.04
C ILE A 243 11.35 -8.02 0.02
N GLY A 244 10.60 -9.09 0.32
CA GLY A 244 10.96 -10.06 1.35
C GLY A 244 12.04 -11.08 0.95
N LYS A 245 12.46 -11.09 -0.31
CA LYS A 245 13.59 -11.92 -0.78
C LYS A 245 14.87 -11.51 -0.03
N PRO A 246 15.79 -12.44 0.27
CA PRO A 246 16.97 -12.16 1.11
C PRO A 246 17.83 -10.97 0.65
N GLY A 247 17.99 -10.75 -0.65
CA GLY A 247 18.72 -9.57 -1.15
C GLY A 247 17.94 -8.26 -1.00
N ASN A 248 16.62 -8.30 -1.19
CA ASN A 248 15.76 -7.12 -1.18
C ASN A 248 15.36 -6.71 0.24
N ILE A 249 15.31 -7.64 1.20
CA ILE A 249 14.98 -7.29 2.58
C ILE A 249 16.12 -6.49 3.23
N MET A 250 17.37 -6.76 2.86
CA MET A 250 18.52 -5.93 3.25
C MET A 250 18.42 -4.52 2.67
N LEU A 251 17.83 -4.37 1.47
CA LEU A 251 17.54 -3.07 0.88
C LEU A 251 16.44 -2.33 1.67
N LEU A 252 15.39 -3.04 2.10
CA LEU A 252 14.35 -2.48 2.97
C LEU A 252 14.92 -1.96 4.30
N GLU A 253 15.74 -2.76 4.97
CA GLU A 253 16.40 -2.35 6.23
C GLU A 253 17.28 -1.11 6.03
N ARG A 254 18.03 -1.04 4.92
CA ARG A 254 18.82 0.15 4.57
C ARG A 254 17.94 1.38 4.36
N LEU A 255 16.80 1.23 3.68
CA LEU A 255 15.84 2.32 3.46
C LEU A 255 15.22 2.79 4.78
N ILE A 256 14.76 1.86 5.63
CA ILE A 256 14.25 2.19 6.98
C ILE A 256 15.32 2.95 7.77
N GLY A 257 16.55 2.42 7.82
CA GLY A 257 17.66 3.06 8.50
C GLY A 257 18.03 4.43 7.93
N TYR A 258 17.78 4.68 6.64
CA TYR A 258 17.95 5.99 6.02
C TYR A 258 16.88 6.97 6.48
N VAL A 259 15.60 6.61 6.35
CA VAL A 259 14.45 7.45 6.74
C VAL A 259 14.52 7.83 8.22
N LYS A 260 14.91 6.89 9.11
CA LYS A 260 15.04 7.13 10.57
C LYS A 260 16.15 8.12 10.95
N LYS A 261 17.04 8.52 10.04
CA LYS A 261 18.06 9.56 10.32
C LYS A 261 17.46 10.96 10.38
N PHE A 262 16.26 11.15 9.84
CA PHE A 262 15.63 12.45 9.72
C PHE A 262 14.72 12.71 10.94
N PRO A 263 14.92 13.82 11.66
CA PRO A 263 14.07 14.16 12.80
C PRO A 263 12.69 14.60 12.34
N GLY A 264 11.68 14.40 13.17
CA GLY A 264 10.32 14.86 12.86
C GLY A 264 9.64 14.08 11.74
N VAL A 265 9.99 12.81 11.54
CA VAL A 265 9.25 11.90 10.64
C VAL A 265 8.22 11.14 11.46
N TRP A 266 6.96 11.28 11.09
CA TRP A 266 5.87 10.48 11.66
C TRP A 266 5.78 9.14 10.93
N PHE A 267 6.18 8.05 11.58
CA PHE A 267 5.96 6.70 11.07
C PHE A 267 4.54 6.25 11.43
N ALA A 268 3.73 5.97 10.41
CA ALA A 268 2.31 5.72 10.59
C ALA A 268 1.79 4.70 9.59
N SER A 269 0.76 3.95 9.97
CA SER A 269 -0.03 3.20 8.98
C SER A 269 -0.89 4.15 8.16
N ALA A 270 -1.37 3.70 7.00
CA ALA A 270 -2.28 4.47 6.16
C ALA A 270 -3.59 4.81 6.89
N GLY A 271 -4.11 3.89 7.72
CA GLY A 271 -5.26 4.16 8.58
C GLY A 271 -5.02 5.27 9.61
N MET A 272 -3.83 5.31 10.23
CA MET A 272 -3.46 6.40 11.16
C MET A 272 -3.40 7.76 10.44
N ILE A 273 -2.80 7.78 9.24
CA ILE A 273 -2.77 8.98 8.40
C ILE A 273 -4.19 9.41 8.02
N ALA A 274 -5.03 8.45 7.62
CA ALA A 274 -6.39 8.74 7.22
C ALA A 274 -7.26 9.28 8.37
N GLU A 275 -7.13 8.75 9.60
CA GLU A 275 -7.83 9.28 10.77
C GLU A 275 -7.37 10.71 11.11
N HIS A 276 -6.09 11.06 10.90
CA HIS A 276 -5.61 12.44 11.09
C HIS A 276 -6.22 13.42 10.07
N TRP A 277 -6.62 12.95 8.88
CA TRP A 277 -7.24 13.76 7.82
C TRP A 277 -8.77 13.81 7.85
N LYS A 278 -9.40 13.00 8.70
CA LYS A 278 -10.86 12.89 8.83
C LYS A 278 -11.51 14.16 9.36
#